data_AF-A0A7C5ZKS5-F1
#
_entry.id   AF-A0A7C5ZKS5-F1
#
_cell.length_a   1.000
_cell.length_b   1.000
_cell.length_c   1.000
_cell.angle_alpha   90.00
_cell.angle_beta   90.00
_cell.angle_gamma   90.00
#
_symmetry.space_group_name_H-M   'P 1'
#
loop_
_entity.id
_entity.type
_entity.pdbx_description
1 polymer ?
#
loop_
_entity_poly.entity_id
_entity_poly.type
_entity_poly.pdbx_seq_one_letter_code
_entity_poly.pdbx_strand_id
1 'polypeptide(L)'
;MPAELEHFISDHVSTIQPLFLAANLAEWEVATTGSEDANQRAAELRSRIMRIYANRAEYERLRAWDADPPSDPALARQVHLLYLAYAQGQQDEQTIDRLTALEKEIQSAFVNFRGEFEGRRLSDNDLQKVLNTESDSGRLRAAWEASKQIGAQVAERVRAAVELRNESARRMGFRDYYAQCLALNEIGEDRLFGILHELEQLTAEPFRRRKGELDVALAERYGLSP
;
A
#
# COMPACT_ATOMS: atom_id res chain seq x y z
N MET A 1 -31.97 6.03 -16.50
CA MET A 1 -30.93 5.76 -15.50
C MET A 1 -30.13 4.50 -15.83
N PRO A 2 -30.70 3.28 -15.97
CA PRO A 2 -29.88 2.06 -16.15
C PRO A 2 -28.97 2.09 -17.39
N ALA A 3 -29.49 2.41 -18.57
CA ALA A 3 -28.70 2.45 -19.81
C ALA A 3 -27.59 3.51 -19.81
N GLU A 4 -27.78 4.64 -19.11
CA GLU A 4 -26.75 5.68 -18.99
C GLU A 4 -25.62 5.24 -18.05
N LEU A 5 -25.98 4.60 -16.93
CA LEU A 5 -25.01 4.03 -15.99
C LEU A 5 -24.22 2.89 -16.63
N GLU A 6 -24.87 1.98 -17.37
CA GLU A 6 -24.20 0.90 -18.10
C GLU A 6 -23.21 1.43 -19.13
N HIS A 7 -23.60 2.48 -19.88
CA HIS A 7 -22.70 3.15 -20.82
C HIS A 7 -21.52 3.80 -20.10
N PHE A 8 -21.76 4.52 -19.00
CA PHE A 8 -20.69 5.10 -18.18
C PHE A 8 -19.70 4.03 -17.67
N ILE A 9 -20.21 2.91 -17.16
CA ILE A 9 -19.38 1.80 -16.68
C ILE A 9 -18.54 1.23 -17.82
N SER A 10 -19.15 1.02 -19.00
CA SER A 10 -18.43 0.51 -20.17
C SER A 10 -17.31 1.45 -20.60
N ASP A 11 -17.57 2.75 -20.65
CA ASP A 11 -16.60 3.78 -20.99
C ASP A 11 -15.48 3.86 -19.94
N HIS A 12 -15.82 3.84 -18.65
CA HIS A 12 -14.87 3.82 -17.54
C HIS A 12 -13.95 2.61 -17.62
N VAL A 13 -14.49 1.42 -17.84
CA VAL A 13 -13.71 0.17 -17.98
C VAL A 13 -12.76 0.27 -19.18
N SER A 14 -13.26 0.71 -20.34
CA SER A 14 -12.45 0.85 -21.56
C SER A 14 -11.29 1.84 -21.39
N THR A 15 -11.49 2.86 -20.56
CA THR A 15 -10.47 3.87 -20.23
C THR A 15 -9.46 3.35 -19.22
N ILE A 16 -9.93 2.75 -18.12
CA ILE A 16 -9.09 2.44 -16.97
C ILE A 16 -8.31 1.13 -17.13
N GLN A 17 -8.88 0.14 -17.82
CA GLN A 17 -8.26 -1.17 -18.01
C GLN A 17 -6.86 -1.10 -18.66
N PRO A 18 -6.66 -0.43 -19.82
CA PRO A 18 -5.33 -0.33 -20.41
C PRO A 18 -4.35 0.47 -19.54
N LEU A 19 -4.83 1.48 -18.80
CA LEU A 19 -3.98 2.27 -17.89
C LEU A 19 -3.50 1.43 -16.71
N PHE A 20 -4.39 0.66 -16.08
CA PHE A 20 -4.01 -0.25 -15.01
C PHE A 20 -3.04 -1.32 -15.48
N LEU A 21 -3.29 -1.93 -16.65
CA LEU A 21 -2.37 -2.91 -17.20
C LEU A 21 -0.98 -2.31 -17.41
N ALA A 22 -0.90 -1.14 -18.05
CA ALA A 22 0.37 -0.47 -18.30
C ALA A 22 1.08 -0.06 -16.99
N ALA A 23 0.35 0.46 -16.00
CA ALA A 23 0.92 0.85 -14.70
C ALA A 23 1.52 -0.35 -13.98
N ASN A 24 0.76 -1.46 -13.89
CA ASN A 24 1.22 -2.69 -13.25
C ASN A 24 2.43 -3.31 -13.97
N LEU A 25 2.48 -3.27 -15.30
CA LEU A 25 3.63 -3.76 -16.07
C LEU A 25 4.87 -2.89 -15.83
N ALA A 26 4.72 -1.56 -15.78
CA ALA A 26 5.82 -0.66 -15.45
C ALA A 26 6.33 -0.88 -14.02
N GLU A 27 5.43 -1.09 -13.06
CA GLU A 27 5.80 -1.44 -11.67
C GLU A 27 6.55 -2.76 -11.57
N TRP A 28 6.10 -3.77 -12.30
CA TRP A 28 6.79 -5.06 -12.39
C TRP A 28 8.21 -4.90 -12.93
N GLU A 29 8.40 -4.09 -13.97
CA GLU A 29 9.72 -3.78 -14.51
C GLU A 29 10.60 -3.08 -13.46
N VAL A 30 10.06 -2.11 -12.72
CA VAL A 30 10.80 -1.46 -11.61
C VAL A 30 11.22 -2.51 -10.57
N ALA A 31 10.30 -3.34 -10.11
CA ALA A 31 10.58 -4.35 -9.07
C ALA A 31 11.64 -5.38 -9.49
N THR A 32 11.73 -5.68 -10.79
CA THR A 32 12.66 -6.69 -11.32
C THR A 32 13.99 -6.13 -11.80
N THR A 33 14.05 -4.84 -12.14
CA THR A 33 15.24 -4.23 -12.78
C THR A 33 15.80 -3.01 -12.04
N GLY A 34 15.01 -2.33 -11.22
CA GLY A 34 15.38 -1.04 -10.65
C GLY A 34 15.39 0.12 -11.66
N SER A 35 14.81 -0.06 -12.85
CA SER A 35 14.79 0.92 -13.94
C SER A 35 14.11 2.24 -13.54
N GLU A 36 14.86 3.34 -13.61
CA GLU A 36 14.32 4.68 -13.35
C GLU A 36 13.35 5.12 -14.46
N ASP A 37 13.59 4.72 -15.72
CA ASP A 37 12.65 5.01 -16.81
C ASP A 37 11.31 4.29 -16.59
N ALA A 38 11.35 3.05 -16.10
CA ALA A 38 10.13 2.32 -15.73
C ALA A 38 9.42 2.98 -14.55
N ASN A 39 10.18 3.48 -13.57
CA ASN A 39 9.65 4.16 -12.40
C ASN A 39 8.96 5.47 -12.78
N GLN A 40 9.55 6.24 -13.70
CA GLN A 40 8.93 7.42 -14.27
C GLN A 40 7.64 7.10 -15.03
N ARG A 41 7.64 6.07 -15.88
CA ARG A 41 6.42 5.61 -16.58
C ARG A 41 5.32 5.17 -15.60
N ALA A 42 5.66 4.41 -14.56
CA ALA A 42 4.71 3.96 -13.55
C ALA A 42 4.08 5.16 -12.82
N ALA A 43 4.90 6.13 -12.40
CA ALA A 43 4.46 7.35 -11.75
C ALA A 43 3.49 8.17 -12.63
N GLU A 44 3.82 8.36 -13.92
CA GLU A 44 2.95 9.05 -14.87
C GLU A 44 1.60 8.35 -15.06
N LEU A 45 1.60 7.02 -15.20
CA LEU A 45 0.37 6.24 -15.35
C LEU A 45 -0.50 6.27 -14.10
N ARG A 46 0.08 6.16 -12.90
CA ARG A 46 -0.65 6.33 -11.63
C ARG A 46 -1.24 7.73 -11.52
N SER A 47 -0.48 8.76 -11.85
CA SER A 47 -0.96 10.15 -11.81
C SER A 47 -2.15 10.38 -12.75
N ARG A 48 -2.16 9.74 -13.93
CA ARG A 48 -3.30 9.75 -14.86
C ARG A 48 -4.51 9.03 -14.28
N ILE A 49 -4.31 7.87 -13.65
CA ILE A 49 -5.37 7.12 -12.97
C ILE A 49 -5.97 7.96 -11.83
N MET A 50 -5.14 8.58 -10.99
CA MET A 50 -5.60 9.45 -9.90
C MET A 50 -6.44 10.61 -10.42
N ARG A 51 -6.05 11.24 -11.53
CA ARG A 51 -6.82 12.33 -12.15
C ARG A 51 -8.20 11.90 -12.65
N ILE A 52 -8.34 10.67 -13.15
CA ILE A 52 -9.66 10.11 -13.52
C ILE A 52 -10.55 10.07 -12.28
N TYR A 53 -10.07 9.48 -11.19
CA TYR A 53 -10.87 9.38 -9.95
C TYR A 53 -11.04 10.72 -9.22
N ALA A 54 -10.24 11.73 -9.54
CA ALA A 54 -10.38 13.10 -9.04
C ALA A 54 -11.45 13.93 -9.80
N ASN A 55 -12.02 13.39 -10.88
CA ASN A 55 -13.04 14.10 -11.65
C ASN A 55 -14.30 14.36 -10.80
N ARG A 56 -14.53 15.62 -10.47
CA ARG A 56 -15.65 16.03 -9.62
C ARG A 56 -17.01 15.79 -10.27
N ALA A 57 -17.11 16.00 -11.58
CA ALA A 57 -18.39 15.85 -12.29
C ALA A 57 -18.82 14.38 -12.34
N GLU A 58 -17.88 13.47 -12.59
CA GLU A 58 -18.14 12.02 -12.57
C GLU A 58 -18.45 11.52 -11.16
N TYR A 59 -17.75 12.03 -10.15
CA TYR A 59 -18.06 11.73 -8.75
C TYR A 59 -19.49 12.12 -8.37
N GLU A 60 -19.96 13.32 -8.72
CA GLU A 60 -21.33 13.75 -8.39
C GLU A 60 -22.39 12.92 -9.14
N ARG A 61 -22.12 12.49 -10.38
CA ARG A 61 -23.00 11.56 -11.12
C ARG A 61 -23.09 10.20 -10.42
N LEU A 62 -21.95 9.62 -10.07
CA LEU A 62 -21.87 8.34 -9.36
C LEU A 62 -22.55 8.41 -7.99
N ARG A 63 -22.38 9.50 -7.26
CA ARG A 63 -23.05 9.75 -5.98
C ARG A 63 -24.56 9.82 -6.14
N ALA A 64 -25.07 10.45 -7.19
CA ALA A 64 -26.50 10.52 -7.46
C ALA A 64 -27.09 9.14 -7.78
N TRP A 65 -26.40 8.34 -8.61
CA TRP A 65 -26.82 6.98 -8.93
C TRP A 65 -26.68 6.00 -7.75
N ASP A 66 -25.71 6.21 -6.85
CA ASP A 66 -25.57 5.42 -5.62
C ASP A 66 -26.70 5.70 -4.62
N ALA A 67 -27.17 6.95 -4.57
CA ALA A 67 -28.28 7.37 -3.70
C ALA A 67 -29.65 6.86 -4.17
N ASP A 68 -29.81 6.61 -5.47
CA ASP A 68 -31.01 6.01 -6.09
C ASP A 68 -30.59 4.87 -7.03
N PRO A 69 -30.17 3.71 -6.47
CA PRO A 69 -29.55 2.65 -7.24
C PRO A 69 -30.58 1.89 -8.11
N PRO A 70 -30.14 1.33 -9.24
CA PRO A 70 -30.99 0.52 -10.09
C PRO A 70 -31.47 -0.75 -9.38
N SER A 71 -32.62 -1.30 -9.81
CA SER A 71 -33.18 -2.52 -9.21
C SER A 71 -32.33 -3.78 -9.42
N ASP A 72 -31.46 -3.81 -10.43
CA ASP A 72 -30.53 -4.91 -10.63
C ASP A 72 -29.42 -4.89 -9.56
N PRO A 73 -29.31 -5.92 -8.69
CA PRO A 73 -28.32 -5.94 -7.63
C PRO A 73 -26.87 -5.87 -8.12
N ALA A 74 -26.57 -6.43 -9.30
CA ALA A 74 -25.22 -6.41 -9.85
C ALA A 74 -24.84 -4.98 -10.26
N LEU A 75 -25.70 -4.30 -11.03
CA LEU A 75 -25.50 -2.92 -11.43
C LEU A 75 -25.48 -1.96 -10.23
N ALA A 76 -26.33 -2.19 -9.22
CA ALA A 76 -26.32 -1.44 -7.96
C ALA A 76 -24.98 -1.57 -7.22
N ARG A 77 -24.40 -2.78 -7.19
CA ARG A 77 -23.08 -3.00 -6.57
C ARG A 77 -21.95 -2.31 -7.34
N GLN A 78 -22.00 -2.35 -8.67
CA GLN A 78 -21.00 -1.70 -9.53
C GLN A 78 -20.98 -0.18 -9.33
N VAL A 79 -22.15 0.47 -9.29
CA VAL A 79 -22.21 1.92 -9.05
C VAL A 79 -21.74 2.28 -7.65
N HIS A 80 -22.06 1.46 -6.63
CA HIS A 80 -21.59 1.69 -5.27
C HIS A 80 -20.05 1.63 -5.19
N LEU A 81 -19.44 0.62 -5.80
CA LEU A 81 -17.98 0.50 -5.84
C LEU A 81 -17.31 1.66 -6.58
N LEU A 82 -17.89 2.10 -7.70
CA LEU A 82 -17.36 3.25 -8.44
C LEU A 82 -17.52 4.53 -7.63
N TYR A 83 -18.66 4.75 -6.98
CA TYR A 83 -18.85 5.88 -6.08
C TYR A 83 -17.76 5.92 -5.00
N LEU A 84 -17.49 4.79 -4.32
CA LEU A 84 -16.45 4.71 -3.28
C LEU A 84 -15.05 4.98 -3.85
N ALA A 85 -14.72 4.43 -5.02
CA ALA A 85 -13.44 4.67 -5.68
C ALA A 85 -13.24 6.15 -6.06
N TYR A 86 -14.25 6.80 -6.64
CA TYR A 86 -14.20 8.23 -6.94
C TYR A 86 -14.22 9.10 -5.69
N ALA A 87 -14.93 8.69 -4.63
CA ALA A 87 -14.91 9.36 -3.33
C ALA A 87 -13.50 9.39 -2.73
N GLN A 88 -12.74 8.29 -2.87
CA GLN A 88 -11.35 8.21 -2.42
C GLN A 88 -10.43 9.14 -3.23
N GLY A 89 -10.73 9.28 -4.52
CA GLY A 89 -9.89 10.00 -5.48
C GLY A 89 -10.05 11.51 -5.51
N GLN A 90 -10.93 12.13 -4.70
CA GLN A 90 -11.24 13.58 -4.72
C GLN A 90 -10.09 14.48 -4.20
N GLN A 91 -8.90 14.34 -4.76
CA GLN A 91 -7.69 15.09 -4.45
C GLN A 91 -7.47 16.18 -5.51
N ASP A 92 -6.89 17.32 -5.14
CA ASP A 92 -6.49 18.34 -6.11
C ASP A 92 -5.22 17.95 -6.88
N GLU A 93 -5.00 18.57 -8.05
CA GLU A 93 -3.84 18.29 -8.92
C GLU A 93 -2.50 18.44 -8.20
N GLN A 94 -2.33 19.47 -7.36
CA GLN A 94 -1.08 19.69 -6.65
C GLN A 94 -0.79 18.54 -5.67
N THR A 95 -1.83 18.04 -4.99
CA THR A 95 -1.73 16.87 -4.11
C THR A 95 -1.36 15.63 -4.91
N ILE A 96 -1.99 15.39 -6.07
CA ILE A 96 -1.69 14.25 -6.94
C ILE A 96 -0.23 14.26 -7.39
N ASP A 97 0.26 15.42 -7.86
CA ASP A 97 1.64 15.56 -8.34
C ASP A 97 2.66 15.34 -7.22
N ARG A 98 2.44 15.97 -6.06
CA ARG A 98 3.35 15.81 -4.90
C ARG A 98 3.36 14.39 -4.38
N LEU A 99 2.21 13.73 -4.28
CA LEU A 99 2.12 12.35 -3.80
C LEU A 99 2.80 11.39 -4.77
N THR A 100 2.53 11.55 -6.07
CA THR A 100 3.16 10.74 -7.13
C THR A 100 4.69 10.89 -7.11
N ALA A 101 5.20 12.12 -6.96
CA ALA A 101 6.64 12.37 -6.88
C ALA A 101 7.28 11.72 -5.64
N LEU A 102 6.66 11.88 -4.47
CA LEU A 102 7.13 11.26 -3.22
C LEU A 102 7.13 9.73 -3.32
N GLU A 103 6.07 9.12 -3.84
CA GLU A 103 5.98 7.67 -4.03
C GLU A 103 7.05 7.16 -4.98
N LYS A 104 7.32 7.87 -6.08
CA LYS A 104 8.38 7.55 -7.03
C LYS A 104 9.76 7.55 -6.36
N GLU A 105 10.06 8.59 -5.57
CA GLU A 105 11.33 8.70 -4.85
C GLU A 105 11.49 7.59 -3.81
N ILE A 106 10.42 7.30 -3.04
CA ILE A 106 10.42 6.22 -2.05
C ILE A 106 10.67 4.88 -2.74
N GLN A 107 9.96 4.59 -3.83
CA GLN A 107 10.09 3.35 -4.59
C GLN A 107 11.51 3.18 -5.14
N SER A 108 12.08 4.23 -5.76
CA SER A 108 13.45 4.21 -6.28
C SER A 108 14.46 3.93 -5.17
N ALA A 109 14.30 4.57 -4.01
CA ALA A 109 15.17 4.37 -2.87
C ALA A 109 15.14 2.92 -2.35
N PHE A 110 13.96 2.32 -2.21
CA PHE A 110 13.84 0.93 -1.72
C PHE A 110 14.39 -0.10 -2.71
N VAL A 111 14.03 -0.01 -3.99
CA VAL A 111 14.39 -1.02 -5.00
C VAL A 111 15.91 -1.03 -5.24
N ASN A 112 16.53 0.15 -5.25
CA ASN A 112 17.96 0.28 -5.51
C ASN A 112 18.81 0.24 -4.23
N PHE A 113 18.19 0.10 -3.05
CA PHE A 113 18.90 0.12 -1.79
C PHE A 113 19.93 -1.01 -1.69
N ARG A 114 21.10 -0.68 -1.14
CA ARG A 114 22.11 -1.64 -0.74
C ARG A 114 22.61 -1.28 0.65
N GLY A 115 22.42 -2.18 1.60
CA GLY A 115 22.86 -2.02 2.99
C GLY A 115 24.36 -2.22 3.11
N GLU A 116 25.01 -1.42 3.96
CA GLU A 116 26.41 -1.58 4.29
C GLU A 116 26.58 -2.61 5.39
N PHE A 117 27.26 -3.71 5.06
CA PHE A 117 27.50 -4.84 5.94
C PHE A 117 28.94 -5.34 5.73
N GLU A 118 29.75 -5.33 6.79
CA GLU A 118 31.15 -5.80 6.76
C GLU A 118 31.99 -5.15 5.65
N GLY A 119 31.81 -3.84 5.42
CA GLY A 119 32.52 -3.09 4.37
C GLY A 119 32.04 -3.37 2.95
N ARG A 120 30.96 -4.13 2.78
CA ARG A 120 30.35 -4.45 1.48
C ARG A 120 28.95 -3.85 1.37
N ARG A 121 28.54 -3.52 0.14
CA ARG A 121 27.18 -3.11 -0.18
C ARG A 121 26.38 -4.32 -0.65
N LEU A 122 25.40 -4.76 0.14
CA LEU A 122 24.64 -5.98 -0.12
C LEU A 122 23.17 -5.67 -0.45
N SER A 123 22.57 -6.51 -1.28
CA SER A 123 21.12 -6.47 -1.53
C SER A 123 20.34 -7.02 -0.35
N ASP A 124 19.04 -6.71 -0.29
CA ASP A 124 18.14 -7.29 0.72
C ASP A 124 18.13 -8.83 0.67
N ASN A 125 18.13 -9.40 -0.54
CA ASN A 125 18.25 -10.86 -0.73
C ASN A 125 19.56 -11.43 -0.20
N ASP A 126 20.68 -10.71 -0.33
CA ASP A 126 21.96 -11.16 0.21
C ASP A 126 22.01 -11.06 1.73
N LEU A 127 21.46 -9.98 2.31
CA LEU A 127 21.30 -9.84 3.76
C LEU A 127 20.36 -10.93 4.32
N GLN A 128 19.26 -11.24 3.63
CA GLN A 128 18.35 -12.31 4.03
C GLN A 128 19.01 -13.69 3.99
N LYS A 129 19.90 -13.95 3.03
CA LYS A 129 20.72 -15.19 3.03
C LYS A 129 21.56 -15.26 4.30
N VAL A 130 22.25 -14.19 4.69
CA VAL A 130 23.02 -14.14 5.94
C VAL A 130 22.11 -14.43 7.14
N LEU A 131 20.95 -13.75 7.24
CA LEU A 131 19.99 -13.97 8.32
C LEU A 131 19.46 -15.41 8.42
N ASN A 132 19.37 -16.10 7.28
CA ASN A 132 18.88 -17.48 7.23
C ASN A 132 19.96 -18.51 7.60
N THR A 133 21.21 -18.30 7.17
CA THR A 133 22.27 -19.32 7.23
C THR A 133 23.25 -19.14 8.38
N GLU A 134 23.36 -17.92 8.93
CA GLU A 134 24.34 -17.61 9.97
C GLU A 134 23.90 -18.11 11.36
N SER A 135 24.88 -18.29 12.26
CA SER A 135 24.69 -18.65 13.67
C SER A 135 25.41 -17.71 14.64
N ASP A 136 26.37 -16.89 14.18
CA ASP A 136 26.94 -15.85 15.02
C ASP A 136 25.93 -14.72 15.29
N SER A 137 25.58 -14.51 16.56
CA SER A 137 24.58 -13.52 16.97
C SER A 137 25.00 -12.08 16.65
N GLY A 138 26.30 -11.77 16.73
CA GLY A 138 26.82 -10.44 16.41
C GLY A 138 26.66 -10.12 14.93
N ARG A 139 26.98 -11.09 14.08
CA ARG A 139 26.88 -11.00 12.63
C ARG A 139 25.43 -10.95 12.15
N LEU A 140 24.53 -11.75 12.76
CA LEU A 140 23.09 -11.68 12.51
C LEU A 140 22.52 -10.30 12.84
N ARG A 141 22.90 -9.74 14.00
CA ARG A 141 22.52 -8.39 14.39
C ARG A 141 23.01 -7.36 13.38
N ALA A 142 24.30 -7.41 13.00
CA ALA A 142 24.87 -6.48 12.02
C ALA A 142 24.16 -6.57 10.65
N ALA A 143 23.79 -7.77 10.20
CA ALA A 143 23.04 -7.97 8.95
C ALA A 143 21.62 -7.40 9.07
N TRP A 144 20.95 -7.61 10.20
CA TRP A 144 19.64 -7.04 10.47
C TRP A 144 19.69 -5.51 10.50
N GLU A 145 20.63 -4.91 11.23
CA GLU A 145 20.83 -3.45 11.29
C GLU A 145 21.15 -2.87 9.90
N ALA A 146 21.97 -3.56 9.11
CA ALA A 146 22.24 -3.18 7.71
C ALA A 146 20.97 -3.15 6.85
N SER A 147 20.05 -4.12 7.03
CA SER A 147 18.74 -4.12 6.34
C SER A 147 17.85 -2.94 6.73
N LYS A 148 18.05 -2.35 7.92
CA LYS A 148 17.22 -1.24 8.45
C LYS A 148 17.76 0.14 8.09
N GLN A 149 18.99 0.24 7.60
CA GLN A 149 19.61 1.51 7.20
C GLN A 149 18.77 2.30 6.17
N ILE A 150 18.05 1.62 5.27
CA ILE A 150 17.12 2.26 4.32
C ILE A 150 16.09 3.15 5.03
N GLY A 151 15.62 2.73 6.22
CA GLY A 151 14.62 3.45 6.99
C GLY A 151 15.01 4.90 7.24
N ALA A 152 16.27 5.16 7.61
CA ALA A 152 16.77 6.52 7.82
C ALA A 152 16.77 7.37 6.53
N GLN A 153 16.95 6.76 5.36
CA GLN A 153 16.98 7.46 4.08
C GLN A 153 15.58 7.85 3.59
N VAL A 154 14.56 7.04 3.89
CA VAL A 154 13.19 7.27 3.40
C VAL A 154 12.25 7.87 4.44
N ALA A 155 12.62 7.89 5.73
CA ALA A 155 11.72 8.27 6.82
C ALA A 155 11.02 9.63 6.61
N GLU A 156 11.75 10.66 6.20
CA GLU A 156 11.15 11.99 5.97
C GLU A 156 10.17 12.00 4.79
N ARG A 157 10.49 11.28 3.71
CA ARG A 157 9.60 11.19 2.53
C ARG A 157 8.32 10.43 2.86
N VAL A 158 8.45 9.35 3.63
CA VAL A 158 7.29 8.58 4.11
C VAL A 158 6.41 9.44 5.02
N ARG A 159 7.00 10.19 5.96
CA ARG A 159 6.26 11.15 6.80
C ARG A 159 5.53 12.19 5.96
N ALA A 160 6.21 12.82 5.01
CA ALA A 160 5.60 13.80 4.11
C ALA A 160 4.43 13.21 3.31
N ALA A 161 4.55 11.97 2.82
CA ALA A 161 3.46 11.29 2.11
C ALA A 161 2.27 11.01 3.04
N VAL A 162 2.52 10.61 4.30
CA VAL A 162 1.47 10.40 5.31
C VAL A 162 0.76 11.72 5.65
N GLU A 163 1.51 12.79 5.86
CA GLU A 163 0.95 14.12 6.14
C GLU A 163 0.05 14.60 4.99
N LEU A 164 0.53 14.50 3.75
CA LEU A 164 -0.22 14.90 2.56
C LEU A 164 -1.51 14.10 2.38
N ARG A 165 -1.45 12.78 2.58
CA ARG A 165 -2.63 11.90 2.55
C ARG A 165 -3.63 12.26 3.65
N ASN A 166 -3.16 12.54 4.86
CA ASN A 166 -4.01 12.94 5.98
C ASN A 166 -4.66 14.31 5.77
N GLU A 167 -3.94 15.28 5.21
CA GLU A 167 -4.50 16.59 4.84
C GLU A 167 -5.59 16.45 3.78
N SER A 168 -5.37 15.61 2.77
CA SER A 168 -6.37 15.28 1.76
C SER A 168 -7.61 14.63 2.38
N ALA A 169 -7.44 13.61 3.23
CA ALA A 169 -8.54 12.93 3.93
C ALA A 169 -9.37 13.87 4.80
N ARG A 170 -8.72 14.78 5.54
CA ARG A 170 -9.41 15.78 6.37
C ARG A 170 -10.24 16.76 5.55
N ARG A 171 -9.75 17.19 4.39
CA ARG A 171 -10.55 18.04 3.47
C ARG A 171 -11.79 17.33 2.94
N MET A 172 -11.75 16.00 2.85
CA MET A 172 -12.89 15.16 2.49
C MET A 172 -13.81 14.80 3.68
N GLY A 173 -13.52 15.31 4.88
CA GLY A 173 -14.36 15.11 6.07
C GLY A 173 -14.01 13.87 6.90
N PHE A 174 -12.91 13.17 6.60
CA PHE A 174 -12.43 12.04 7.40
C PHE A 174 -11.49 12.49 8.52
N ARG A 175 -11.36 11.68 9.59
CA ARG A 175 -10.40 11.90 10.68
C ARG A 175 -8.95 11.97 10.15
N ASP A 176 -8.59 10.98 9.33
CA ASP A 176 -7.28 10.78 8.72
C ASP A 176 -7.41 9.82 7.53
N TYR A 177 -6.30 9.59 6.82
CA TYR A 177 -6.25 8.71 5.65
C TYR A 177 -6.56 7.26 6.00
N TYR A 178 -6.21 6.81 7.21
CA TYR A 178 -6.50 5.46 7.66
C TYR A 178 -8.02 5.23 7.80
N ALA A 179 -8.72 6.14 8.49
CA ALA A 179 -10.17 6.11 8.61
C ALA A 179 -10.86 6.23 7.24
N GLN A 180 -10.33 7.08 6.34
CA GLN A 180 -10.80 7.16 4.97
C GLN A 180 -10.69 5.82 4.24
N CYS A 181 -9.52 5.18 4.28
CA CYS A 181 -9.31 3.89 3.63
C CYS A 181 -10.26 2.82 4.16
N LEU A 182 -10.43 2.72 5.49
CA LEU A 182 -11.35 1.74 6.07
C LEU A 182 -12.79 1.99 5.62
N ALA A 183 -13.29 3.22 5.78
CA ALA A 183 -14.65 3.57 5.44
C ALA A 183 -14.95 3.33 3.95
N LEU A 184 -14.06 3.74 3.05
CA LEU A 184 -14.24 3.60 1.59
C LEU A 184 -13.96 2.18 1.07
N ASN A 185 -13.41 1.29 1.90
CA ASN A 185 -13.36 -0.16 1.64
C ASN A 185 -14.49 -0.92 2.36
N GLU A 186 -15.50 -0.20 2.89
CA GLU A 186 -16.64 -0.78 3.61
C GLU A 186 -16.23 -1.55 4.89
N ILE A 187 -15.10 -1.16 5.49
CA ILE A 187 -14.58 -1.76 6.72
C ILE A 187 -14.94 -0.87 7.90
N GLY A 188 -15.78 -1.37 8.81
CA GLY A 188 -16.05 -0.72 10.09
C GLY A 188 -14.85 -0.85 11.02
N GLU A 189 -14.22 0.27 11.38
CA GLU A 189 -13.01 0.32 12.24
C GLU A 189 -13.21 -0.42 13.57
N ASP A 190 -14.29 -0.14 14.30
CA ASP A 190 -14.60 -0.81 15.58
C ASP A 190 -14.76 -2.32 15.44
N ARG A 191 -15.42 -2.76 14.35
CA ARG A 191 -15.61 -4.19 14.07
C ARG A 191 -14.28 -4.85 13.73
N LEU A 192 -13.44 -4.21 12.94
CA LEU A 192 -12.09 -4.70 12.61
C LEU A 192 -11.27 -4.89 13.89
N PHE A 193 -11.19 -3.87 14.74
CA PHE A 193 -10.42 -3.96 15.99
C PHE A 193 -11.02 -4.95 16.98
N GLY A 194 -12.34 -5.09 17.03
CA GLY A 194 -13.00 -6.14 17.81
C GLY A 194 -12.59 -7.55 17.38
N ILE A 195 -12.60 -7.83 16.07
CA ILE A 195 -12.16 -9.12 15.52
C ILE A 195 -10.66 -9.34 15.80
N LEU A 196 -9.81 -8.34 15.57
CA LEU A 196 -8.37 -8.46 15.82
C LEU A 196 -8.06 -8.73 17.29
N HIS A 197 -8.77 -8.07 18.21
CA HIS A 197 -8.61 -8.30 19.64
C HIS A 197 -9.09 -9.70 20.05
N GLU A 198 -10.23 -10.17 19.54
CA GLU A 198 -10.70 -11.53 19.78
C GLU A 198 -9.67 -12.57 19.29
N LEU A 199 -9.14 -12.37 18.07
CA LEU A 199 -8.09 -13.22 17.51
C LEU A 199 -6.82 -13.21 18.35
N GLU A 200 -6.38 -12.05 18.84
CA GLU A 200 -5.24 -11.94 19.76
C GLU A 200 -5.48 -12.80 21.01
N GLN A 201 -6.64 -12.67 21.66
CA GLN A 201 -6.95 -13.44 22.87
C GLN A 201 -6.98 -14.95 22.62
N LEU A 202 -7.63 -15.38 21.52
CA LEU A 202 -7.74 -16.78 21.14
C LEU A 202 -6.38 -17.39 20.75
N THR A 203 -5.49 -16.58 20.18
CA THR A 203 -4.16 -17.04 19.71
C THR A 203 -3.06 -16.84 20.74
N ALA A 204 -3.28 -16.08 21.82
CA ALA A 204 -2.25 -15.75 22.81
C ALA A 204 -1.58 -16.98 23.43
N GLU A 205 -2.35 -17.96 23.90
CA GLU A 205 -1.79 -19.18 24.51
C GLU A 205 -1.14 -20.12 23.49
N PRO A 206 -1.78 -20.43 22.33
CA PRO A 206 -1.11 -21.15 21.25
C PRO A 206 0.21 -20.51 20.80
N PHE A 207 0.23 -19.18 20.66
CA PHE A 207 1.43 -18.42 20.31
C PHE A 207 2.51 -18.54 21.39
N ARG A 208 2.17 -18.32 22.68
CA ARG A 208 3.13 -18.44 23.80
C ARG A 208 3.81 -19.81 23.82
N ARG A 209 3.03 -20.88 23.70
CA ARG A 209 3.57 -22.25 23.63
C ARG A 209 4.53 -22.42 22.47
N ARG A 210 4.11 -22.04 21.26
CA ARG A 210 4.93 -22.19 20.06
C ARG A 210 6.19 -21.32 20.12
N LYS A 211 6.08 -20.12 20.68
CA LYS A 211 7.20 -19.21 20.92
C LYS A 211 8.20 -19.81 21.90
N GLY A 212 7.74 -20.44 22.99
CA GLY A 212 8.62 -21.14 23.93
C GLY A 212 9.40 -22.29 23.27
N GLU A 213 8.73 -23.12 22.47
CA GLU A 213 9.40 -24.17 21.68
C GLU A 213 10.46 -23.59 20.72
N LEU A 214 10.12 -22.48 20.05
CA LEU A 214 11.03 -21.80 19.14
C LEU A 214 12.23 -21.18 19.88
N ASP A 215 12.01 -20.58 21.04
CA ASP A 215 13.05 -19.95 21.84
C ASP A 215 14.08 -20.96 22.32
N VAL A 216 13.64 -22.14 22.79
CA VAL A 216 14.55 -23.25 23.13
C VAL A 216 15.37 -23.67 21.90
N ALA A 217 14.72 -23.90 20.76
CA ALA A 217 15.41 -24.32 19.54
C ALA A 217 16.41 -23.27 19.02
N LEU A 218 16.08 -21.98 19.13
CA LEU A 218 16.98 -20.89 18.74
C LEU A 218 18.12 -20.69 19.74
N ALA A 219 17.85 -20.83 21.05
CA ALA A 219 18.89 -20.78 22.07
C ALA A 219 19.94 -21.88 21.84
N GLU A 220 19.50 -23.11 21.56
CA GLU A 220 20.40 -24.21 21.17
C GLU A 220 21.18 -23.90 19.89
N ARG A 221 20.50 -23.44 18.83
CA ARG A 221 21.14 -23.10 17.54
C ARG A 221 22.23 -22.03 17.69
N TYR A 222 22.02 -21.04 18.55
CA TYR A 222 22.91 -19.90 18.72
C TYR A 222 23.82 -20.01 19.95
N GLY A 223 23.80 -21.13 20.67
CA GLY A 223 24.64 -21.35 21.85
C GLY A 223 24.33 -20.41 23.02
N LEU A 224 23.07 -19.98 23.15
CA LEU A 224 22.57 -19.13 24.23
C LEU A 224 21.93 -19.99 25.34
N SER A 225 21.82 -19.43 26.54
CA SER A 225 20.99 -20.05 27.58
C SER A 225 19.51 -19.83 27.25
N PRO A 226 18.64 -20.85 27.43
CA PRO A 226 17.20 -20.73 27.23
C PRO A 226 16.53 -19.68 28.11
#